data_AF-A0A832R6X4-F1
#
_entry.id   AF-A0A832R6X4-F1
#
_cell.length_a   1.000
_cell.length_b   1.000
_cell.length_c   1.000
_cell.angle_alpha   90.00
_cell.angle_beta   90.00
_cell.angle_gamma   90.00
#
_symmetry.space_group_name_H-M   'P 1'
#
loop_
_entity.id
_entity.type
_entity.pdbx_description
1 polymer ?
#
loop_
_entity_poly.entity_id
_entity_poly.type
_entity_poly.pdbx_seq_one_letter_code
_entity_poly.pdbx_strand_id
1 'polypeptide(L)' 'EEVQEDSLDGVNNAMTIPLSQLRERVGEIPQDKPVVTLCRSGKRSAIALNILKEAGHSRVANIKGGILQWRAQH' A
#
# COMPACT_ATOMS: atom_id res chain seq x y z
N GLU A 1 0.47 18.07 -3.55
CA GLU A 1 -0.83 17.86 -2.91
C GLU A 1 -1.02 16.37 -2.69
N GLU A 2 -0.81 15.91 -1.45
CA GLU A 2 -1.10 14.51 -1.08
C GLU A 2 -2.61 14.38 -0.97
N VAL A 3 -3.21 13.77 -1.98
CA VAL A 3 -4.63 13.44 -1.98
C VAL A 3 -4.88 12.51 -0.81
N GLN A 4 -5.65 12.97 0.19
CA GLN A 4 -6.21 12.09 1.22
C GLN A 4 -6.99 10.99 0.48
N GLU A 5 -6.44 9.78 0.50
CA GLU A 5 -7.11 8.57 -0.01
C GLU A 5 -8.24 8.28 0.98
N ASP A 6 -9.32 9.05 0.84
CA ASP A 6 -10.55 8.95 1.60
C ASP A 6 -11.01 7.50 1.59
N SER A 7 -11.37 7.04 2.79
CA SER A 7 -11.80 5.69 3.15
C SER A 7 -12.14 4.83 1.94
N LEU A 8 -11.23 3.92 1.60
CA LEU A 8 -11.45 2.99 0.51
C LEU A 8 -12.64 2.10 0.85
N ASP A 9 -13.73 2.25 0.10
CA ASP A 9 -14.93 1.43 0.27
C ASP A 9 -14.56 -0.06 0.29
N GLY A 10 -14.78 -0.70 1.45
CA GLY A 10 -14.47 -2.11 1.70
C GLY A 10 -13.07 -2.42 2.24
N VAL A 11 -12.16 -1.45 2.34
CA VAL A 11 -10.84 -1.63 2.98
C VAL A 11 -10.88 -1.09 4.41
N ASN A 12 -11.41 -1.91 5.32
CA ASN A 12 -11.36 -1.61 6.75
C ASN A 12 -9.90 -1.75 7.24
N ASN A 13 -9.41 -0.79 8.03
CA ASN A 13 -8.05 -0.73 8.60
C ASN A 13 -6.88 -0.54 7.60
N ALA A 14 -7.06 0.26 6.54
CA ALA A 14 -5.93 0.70 5.72
C ALA A 14 -4.97 1.61 6.52
N MET A 15 -3.66 1.33 6.45
CA MET A 15 -2.63 2.23 6.96
C MET A 15 -2.20 3.19 5.85
N THR A 16 -2.41 4.49 6.06
CA THR A 16 -1.97 5.53 5.12
C THR A 16 -0.56 5.99 5.49
N ILE A 17 0.44 5.48 4.77
CA ILE A 17 1.84 5.88 4.92
C ILE A 17 2.32 6.51 3.60
N PRO A 18 2.73 7.80 3.59
CA PRO A 18 3.34 8.42 2.43
C PRO A 18 4.56 7.63 1.95
N LEU A 19 4.70 7.43 0.64
CA LEU A 19 5.82 6.67 0.07
C LEU A 19 7.19 7.26 0.46
N SER A 20 7.28 8.59 0.60
CA SER A 20 8.49 9.28 1.06
C SER A 20 8.91 8.90 2.48
N GLN A 21 7.95 8.62 3.35
CA GLN A 21 8.17 8.27 4.76
C GLN A 21 8.24 6.76 4.99
N LEU A 22 7.84 5.96 4.00
CA LEU A 22 7.70 4.50 4.17
C LEU A 22 9.00 3.83 4.63
N ARG A 23 10.15 4.24 4.11
CA ARG A 23 11.45 3.63 4.47
C ARG A 23 11.77 3.80 5.97
N GLU A 24 11.45 4.96 6.53
CA GLU A 24 11.70 5.25 7.95
C GLU A 24 10.65 4.59 8.84
N ARG A 25 9.44 4.35 8.30
CA ARG A 25 8.28 3.82 9.02
C ARG A 25 7.99 2.35 8.74
N VAL A 26 8.92 1.60 8.12
CA VAL A 26 8.73 0.17 7.82
C VAL A 26 8.45 -0.65 9.09
N GLY A 27 8.99 -0.24 10.24
CA GLY A 27 8.77 -0.91 11.53
C GLY A 27 7.34 -0.81 12.07
N GLU A 28 6.51 0.10 11.55
CA GLU A 28 5.09 0.18 11.90
C GLU A 28 4.26 -0.89 11.17
N ILE A 29 4.81 -1.47 10.11
CA ILE A 29 4.09 -2.42 9.28
C ILE A 29 4.22 -3.81 9.90
N PRO A 30 3.11 -4.53 10.08
CA PRO A 30 3.12 -5.85 10.68
C PRO A 30 3.83 -6.86 9.77
N GLN A 31 4.65 -7.72 10.37
CA GLN A 31 5.39 -8.78 9.69
C GLN A 31 4.73 -10.17 9.82
N ASP A 32 3.80 -10.31 10.75
CA ASP A 32 3.08 -11.55 11.09
C ASP A 32 1.94 -11.89 10.09
N LYS A 33 1.49 -10.91 9.31
CA LYS A 33 0.37 -11.05 8.36
C LYS A 33 0.73 -10.54 6.96
N PRO A 34 -0.02 -10.96 5.92
CA PRO A 34 0.16 -10.40 4.59
C PRO A 34 -0.07 -8.90 4.57
N VAL A 35 0.75 -8.21 3.79
CA VAL A 35 0.60 -6.78 3.53
C VAL A 35 0.26 -6.59 2.06
N VAL A 36 -0.77 -5.82 1.79
CA VAL A 36 -1.15 -5.42 0.43
C VAL A 36 -0.92 -3.93 0.29
N THR A 37 -0.11 -3.53 -0.69
CA THR A 37 0.12 -2.13 -1.02
C THR A 37 -0.88 -1.66 -2.08
N LEU A 38 -1.40 -0.46 -1.88
CA LEU A 38 -2.39 0.15 -2.74
C LEU A 38 -2.11 1.65 -2.87
N CYS A 39 -2.37 2.20 -4.05
CA CYS A 39 -2.38 3.64 -4.31
C CYS A 39 -3.35 3.92 -5.46
N ARG A 40 -3.56 5.20 -5.80
CA ARG A 40 -4.38 5.61 -6.96
C ARG A 40 -4.27 4.72 -8.22
N SER A 41 -3.08 4.53 -8.80
CA SER A 41 -2.89 3.85 -10.12
C SER A 41 -1.99 2.61 -10.09
N GLY A 42 -1.53 2.19 -8.92
CA GLY A 42 -0.63 1.03 -8.75
C GLY A 42 0.87 1.32 -8.89
N LYS A 43 1.28 2.51 -9.36
CA LYS A 43 2.71 2.84 -9.56
C LYS A 43 3.48 3.04 -8.26
N ARG A 44 2.95 3.87 -7.35
CA ARG A 44 3.60 4.18 -6.05
C ARG A 44 3.59 2.98 -5.11
N SER A 45 2.50 2.22 -5.11
CA SER A 45 2.36 1.00 -4.32
C SER A 45 3.26 -0.14 -4.80
N ALA A 46 3.67 -0.18 -6.08
CA ALA A 46 4.71 -1.08 -6.55
C ALA A 46 6.09 -0.74 -5.96
N ILE A 47 6.42 0.55 -5.82
CA ILE A 47 7.65 0.99 -5.15
C ILE A 47 7.58 0.64 -3.66
N ALA A 48 6.43 0.86 -3.01
CA ALA A 48 6.21 0.47 -1.63
C ALA A 48 6.42 -1.02 -1.40
N LEU A 49 5.94 -1.88 -2.32
CA LEU A 49 6.16 -3.32 -2.25
C LEU A 49 7.65 -3.67 -2.24
N ASN A 50 8.46 -3.03 -3.08
CA ASN A 50 9.90 -3.28 -3.11
C ASN A 50 10.57 -2.84 -1.81
N ILE A 51 10.22 -1.66 -1.29
CA ILE A 51 10.74 -1.16 -0.01
C ILE A 51 10.42 -2.15 1.13
N LEU A 52 9.21 -2.71 1.17
CA LEU A 52 8.83 -3.67 2.21
C LEU A 52 9.55 -5.00 2.06
N LYS A 53 9.75 -5.49 0.83
CA LYS A 53 10.55 -6.69 0.59
C LYS A 53 12.00 -6.50 1.04
N GLU A 54 12.60 -5.35 0.72
CA GLU A 54 13.96 -4.99 1.17
C GLU A 54 14.05 -4.90 2.71
N ALA A 55 12.97 -4.45 3.36
CA ALA A 55 12.87 -4.42 4.83
C ALA A 55 12.53 -5.79 5.48
N GLY A 56 12.48 -6.88 4.70
CA GLY A 56 12.30 -8.24 5.23
C GLY A 56 10.85 -8.72 5.29
N HIS A 57 9.89 -7.97 4.76
CA HIS A 57 8.51 -8.46 4.65
C HIS A 57 8.41 -9.52 3.55
N SER A 58 8.21 -10.77 3.94
CA SER A 58 8.13 -11.91 3.01
C SER A 58 6.79 -12.03 2.29
N ARG A 59 5.71 -11.49 2.88
CA ARG A 59 4.33 -11.64 2.41
C ARG A 59 3.74 -10.30 1.95
N VAL A 60 4.28 -9.73 0.88
CA VAL A 60 3.83 -8.44 0.34
C VAL A 60 3.33 -8.58 -1.10
N ALA A 61 2.14 -8.05 -1.37
CA ALA A 61 1.53 -7.98 -2.69
C ALA A 61 1.11 -6.55 -3.05
N ASN A 62 1.00 -6.25 -4.34
CA ASN A 62 0.59 -4.93 -4.85
C ASN A 62 -0.66 -5.10 -5.72
N ILE A 63 -1.67 -4.27 -5.51
CA ILE A 63 -2.86 -4.24 -6.36
C ILE A 63 -2.52 -3.56 -7.69
N LYS A 64 -2.56 -4.35 -8.78
CA LYS A 64 -2.35 -3.83 -10.14
C LYS A 64 -3.48 -2.86 -10.50
N GLY A 65 -3.11 -1.76 -11.15
CA GLY A 65 -4.03 -0.68 -11.55
C GLY A 65 -4.54 0.20 -10.41
N GLY A 66 -4.21 -0.13 -9.16
CA GLY A 66 -4.55 0.66 -7.99
C GLY A 66 -6.05 0.78 -7.74
N ILE A 67 -6.42 1.82 -7.01
CA ILE A 67 -7.82 2.11 -6.63
C ILE A 67 -8.70 2.32 -7.87
N LEU A 68 -8.14 2.93 -8.92
CA LEU A 68 -8.87 3.17 -10.17
C LEU A 68 -9.36 1.87 -10.81
N GLN A 69 -8.53 0.83 -10.82
CA GLN A 69 -8.94 -0.48 -11.33
C GLN A 69 -9.82 -1.23 -10.32
N TRP A 70 -9.55 -1.09 -9.02
CA TRP A 70 -10.34 -1.72 -7.96
C TRP A 70 -11.82 -1.30 -8.02
N ARG A 71 -12.08 0.02 -8.09
CA ARG A 71 -13.42 0.62 -8.21
C ARG A 71 -14.08 0.40 -9.57
N ALA A 72 -13.33 -0.01 -10.59
CA ALA A 72 -13.91 -0.35 -11.88
C ALA A 72 -14.46 -1.79 -11.91
N GLN A 73 -14.10 -2.62 -10.92
CA GLN A 73 -14.47 -4.03 -10.84
C GLN A 73 -15.38 -4.36 -9.65
N HIS A 74 -15.64 -3.39 -8.77
CA HIS A 74 -16.54 -3.46 -7.61
C HIS A 74 -17.33 -2.16 -7.54
#